data_AF-A0A7J2HFL2-F1
#
_entry.id   AF-A0A7J2HFL2-F1
#
_cell.length_a   1.000
_cell.length_b   1.000
_cell.length_c   1.000
_cell.angle_alpha   90.00
_cell.angle_beta   90.00
_cell.angle_gamma   90.00
#
_symmetry.space_group_name_H-M   'P 1'
#
loop_
_entity.id
_entity.type
_entity.pdbx_description
1 polymer ?
#
loop_
_entity_poly.entity_id
_entity_poly.type
_entity_poly.pdbx_seq_one_letter_code
_entity_poly.pdbx_strand_id
1 'polypeptide(L)'
;DRARKLGYKAKQGFIILRVRVRRGGFQKPRPRAGRRPKALGVTKHKVNVSMKEEAIQRARKKYPNLYPLGAYWVAEDGLYKWYEVVMVDPYHPSILNDKEIQLPDPLLRRVQKKLAKKGSKKS
;
A
#
# COMPACT_ATOMS: atom_id res chain seq x y z
N ASP A 1 -14.29 -6.38 -13.02
CA ASP A 1 -13.39 -7.54 -12.76
C ASP A 1 -12.04 -7.27 -12.11
N ARG A 2 -11.34 -6.16 -12.41
CA ARG A 2 -9.94 -5.96 -11.93
C ARG A 2 -9.75 -6.13 -10.42
N ALA A 3 -10.67 -5.61 -9.61
CA ALA A 3 -10.63 -5.76 -8.16
C ALA A 3 -10.77 -7.23 -7.72
N ARG A 4 -11.69 -7.99 -8.34
CA ARG A 4 -11.90 -9.42 -8.05
C ARG A 4 -10.65 -10.25 -8.34
N LYS A 5 -9.94 -9.92 -9.44
CA LYS A 5 -8.66 -10.56 -9.80
C LYS A 5 -7.54 -10.34 -8.78
N LEU A 6 -7.63 -9.26 -8.00
CA LEU A 6 -6.71 -8.97 -6.89
C LEU A 6 -7.18 -9.54 -5.54
N GLY A 7 -8.24 -10.34 -5.52
CA GLY A 7 -8.76 -10.98 -4.31
C GLY A 7 -9.82 -10.18 -3.56
N TYR A 8 -10.41 -9.15 -4.17
CA TYR A 8 -11.52 -8.42 -3.54
C TYR A 8 -12.76 -9.32 -3.35
N LYS A 9 -13.31 -9.29 -2.14
CA LYS A 9 -14.60 -9.89 -1.80
C LYS A 9 -15.54 -8.84 -1.19
N ALA A 10 -16.82 -8.93 -1.52
CA ALA A 10 -17.85 -8.06 -0.97
C ALA A 10 -18.26 -8.55 0.43
N LYS A 11 -17.38 -8.34 1.42
CA LYS A 11 -17.62 -8.66 2.83
C LYS A 11 -16.91 -7.66 3.74
N GLN A 12 -17.27 -7.65 5.01
CA GLN A 12 -16.65 -6.77 6.00
C GLN A 12 -15.14 -7.04 6.13
N GLY A 13 -14.39 -5.96 6.34
CA GLY A 13 -12.93 -5.98 6.40
C GLY A 13 -12.22 -5.71 5.07
N PHE A 14 -12.92 -5.65 3.93
CA PHE A 14 -12.37 -5.16 2.66
C PHE A 14 -12.63 -3.67 2.46
N ILE A 15 -11.61 -2.95 2.02
CA ILE A 15 -11.67 -1.51 1.75
C ILE A 15 -10.99 -1.24 0.41
N ILE A 16 -11.63 -0.43 -0.45
CA ILE A 16 -11.03 0.09 -1.67
C ILE A 16 -10.70 1.56 -1.45
N LEU A 17 -9.44 1.93 -1.68
CA LEU A 17 -8.97 3.29 -1.53
C LEU A 17 -8.55 3.86 -2.88
N ARG A 18 -9.10 5.01 -3.25
CA ARG A 18 -8.63 5.75 -4.43
C ARG A 18 -7.44 6.62 -4.05
N VAL A 19 -6.30 6.38 -4.69
CA VAL A 19 -5.03 7.08 -4.44
C VAL A 19 -4.58 7.78 -5.71
N ARG A 20 -4.31 9.09 -5.61
CA ARG A 20 -3.67 9.86 -6.67
C ARG A 20 -2.16 9.80 -6.54
N VAL A 21 -1.46 9.62 -7.65
CA VAL A 21 0.00 9.65 -7.77
C VAL A 21 0.37 10.66 -8.85
N ARG A 22 1.33 11.55 -8.55
CA ARG A 22 1.73 12.59 -9.51
C ARG A 22 2.52 11.96 -10.66
N ARG A 23 2.21 12.35 -11.88
CA ARG A 23 2.94 11.97 -13.09
C ARG A 23 4.26 12.74 -13.18
N GLY A 24 5.20 12.15 -13.88
CA GLY A 24 6.53 12.71 -14.09
C GLY A 24 7.63 11.88 -13.45
N GLY A 25 8.86 12.36 -13.64
CA GLY A 25 10.04 11.74 -13.04
C GLY A 25 10.27 12.22 -11.61
N PHE A 26 11.27 11.62 -10.97
CA PHE A 26 11.74 12.05 -9.68
C PHE A 26 12.76 13.18 -9.83
N GLN A 27 12.58 14.22 -9.03
CA GLN A 27 13.54 15.30 -8.88
C GLN A 27 14.18 15.18 -7.50
N LYS A 28 15.51 15.05 -7.48
CA LYS A 28 16.25 15.03 -6.22
C LYS A 28 16.19 16.42 -5.57
N PRO A 29 16.29 16.53 -4.23
CA PRO A 29 16.56 17.82 -3.61
C PRO A 29 17.95 18.32 -4.02
N ARG A 30 18.09 19.62 -4.30
CA ARG A 30 19.38 20.19 -4.71
C ARG A 30 20.37 20.18 -3.52
N PRO A 31 21.61 19.66 -3.69
CA PRO A 31 22.62 19.70 -2.65
C PRO A 31 22.94 21.14 -2.24
N ARG A 32 23.10 21.38 -0.93
CA ARG A 32 23.46 22.70 -0.36
C ARG A 32 24.97 22.94 -0.29
N ALA A 33 25.77 21.88 -0.22
CA ALA A 33 27.22 21.94 -0.12
C ALA A 33 27.90 21.48 -1.42
N GLY A 34 29.20 21.76 -1.54
CA GLY A 34 30.03 21.32 -2.66
C GLY A 34 29.93 19.82 -2.92
N ARG A 35 29.79 19.44 -4.20
CA ARG A 35 29.73 18.06 -4.68
C ARG A 35 30.48 17.95 -6.00
N ARG A 36 30.98 16.73 -6.30
CA ARG A 36 31.58 16.43 -7.61
C ARG A 36 30.54 16.65 -8.73
N PRO A 37 30.94 17.08 -9.94
CA PRO A 37 30.02 17.36 -11.04
C PRO A 37 29.00 16.25 -11.31
N LYS A 38 29.42 14.98 -11.28
CA LYS A 38 28.54 13.81 -11.46
C LYS A 38 27.40 13.68 -10.42
N ALA A 39 27.57 14.28 -9.24
CA ALA A 39 26.61 14.21 -8.15
C ALA A 39 25.74 15.49 -8.02
N LEU A 40 25.94 16.49 -8.89
CA LEU A 40 25.16 17.73 -8.91
C LEU A 40 23.85 17.61 -9.71
N GLY A 41 23.65 16.53 -10.47
CA GLY A 41 22.45 16.32 -11.26
C GLY A 41 21.19 16.20 -10.39
N VAL A 42 20.18 17.02 -10.67
CA VAL A 42 18.93 17.11 -9.88
C VAL A 42 17.73 16.53 -10.63
N THR A 43 17.72 16.67 -11.95
CA THR A 43 16.63 16.25 -12.86
C THR A 43 16.97 14.95 -13.58
N LYS A 44 15.99 14.37 -14.30
CA LYS A 44 16.14 13.14 -15.11
C LYS A 44 16.58 11.89 -14.34
N HIS A 45 16.30 11.82 -13.03
CA HIS A 45 16.52 10.60 -12.26
C HIS A 45 15.36 9.64 -12.46
N LYS A 46 15.69 8.38 -12.77
CA LYS A 46 14.74 7.28 -12.71
C LYS A 46 14.68 6.77 -11.27
N VAL A 47 13.47 6.65 -10.73
CA VAL A 47 13.24 5.95 -9.47
C VAL A 47 13.03 4.47 -9.73
N ASN A 48 13.53 3.64 -8.82
CA ASN A 48 13.35 2.18 -8.87
C ASN A 48 11.99 1.74 -8.33
N VAL A 49 11.00 2.64 -8.32
CA VAL A 49 9.66 2.39 -7.76
C VAL A 49 8.64 2.78 -8.82
N SER A 50 7.68 1.90 -9.06
CA SER A 50 6.56 2.15 -9.96
C SER A 50 5.49 3.03 -9.31
N MET A 51 4.70 3.75 -10.11
CA MET A 51 3.59 4.56 -9.59
C MET A 51 2.54 3.72 -8.85
N LYS A 52 2.37 2.45 -9.25
CA LYS A 52 1.50 1.50 -8.56
C LYS A 52 2.02 1.19 -7.15
N GLU A 53 3.31 0.92 -7.00
CA GLU A 53 3.93 0.69 -5.70
C GLU A 53 3.88 1.93 -4.82
N GLU A 54 4.08 3.12 -5.41
CA GLU A 54 3.94 4.38 -4.70
C GLU A 54 2.51 4.56 -4.18
N ALA A 55 1.48 4.23 -4.97
CA ALA A 55 0.09 4.27 -4.54
C ALA A 55 -0.16 3.34 -3.34
N ILE A 56 0.38 2.11 -3.39
CA ILE A 56 0.30 1.15 -2.27
C ILE A 56 1.00 1.71 -1.03
N GLN A 57 2.20 2.28 -1.16
CA GLN A 57 2.94 2.84 -0.03
C GLN A 57 2.22 4.04 0.59
N ARG A 58 1.63 4.93 -0.23
CA ARG A 58 0.80 6.05 0.24
C ARG A 58 -0.40 5.55 1.05
N ALA A 59 -1.07 4.50 0.58
CA ALA A 59 -2.20 3.88 1.29
C ALA A 59 -1.75 3.25 2.62
N ARG A 60 -0.67 2.48 2.63
CA ARG A 60 -0.08 1.88 3.84
C ARG A 60 0.34 2.92 4.88
N LYS A 61 0.92 4.03 4.43
CA LYS A 61 1.33 5.13 5.32
C LYS A 61 0.12 5.79 5.98
N LYS A 62 -0.99 5.94 5.25
CA LYS A 62 -2.22 6.54 5.77
C LYS A 62 -3.01 5.59 6.66
N TYR A 63 -3.05 4.30 6.34
CA TYR A 63 -3.79 3.27 7.07
C TYR A 63 -2.87 2.12 7.47
N PRO A 64 -2.07 2.27 8.53
CA PRO A 64 -1.06 1.28 8.93
C PRO A 64 -1.66 0.01 9.55
N ASN A 65 -2.92 0.06 9.99
CA ASN A 65 -3.66 -1.08 10.52
C ASN A 65 -4.16 -2.03 9.42
N LEU A 66 -4.24 -1.55 8.18
CA LEU A 66 -4.72 -2.31 7.04
C LEU A 66 -3.56 -2.92 6.26
N TYR A 67 -3.81 -4.07 5.63
CA TYR A 67 -2.87 -4.75 4.75
C TYR A 67 -3.29 -4.57 3.28
N PRO A 68 -2.39 -4.13 2.37
CA PRO A 68 -2.71 -4.02 0.95
C PRO A 68 -2.58 -5.38 0.25
N LEU A 69 -3.63 -5.77 -0.48
CA LEU A 69 -3.60 -6.95 -1.36
C LEU A 69 -3.03 -6.59 -2.74
N GLY A 70 -3.29 -5.37 -3.20
CA GLY A 70 -2.80 -4.90 -4.48
C GLY A 70 -3.43 -3.59 -4.90
N ALA A 71 -3.08 -3.16 -6.11
CA ALA A 71 -3.64 -1.95 -6.71
C ALA A 71 -3.83 -2.12 -8.22
N TYR A 72 -4.82 -1.43 -8.78
CA TYR A 72 -5.05 -1.36 -10.22
C TYR A 72 -5.28 0.08 -10.67
N TRP A 73 -4.93 0.34 -11.92
CA TRP A 73 -5.13 1.65 -12.54
C TRP A 73 -6.60 1.86 -12.88
N VAL A 74 -7.07 3.09 -12.68
CA VAL A 74 -8.47 3.49 -12.90
C VAL A 74 -8.55 4.58 -13.96
N ALA A 75 -7.79 5.66 -13.77
CA ALA A 75 -7.85 6.85 -14.62
C ALA A 75 -6.52 7.59 -14.62
N GLU A 76 -6.34 8.48 -15.59
CA GLU A 76 -5.17 9.32 -15.76
C GLU A 76 -5.60 10.68 -16.31
N ASP A 77 -4.99 11.75 -15.79
CA ASP A 77 -5.09 13.10 -16.35
C ASP A 77 -3.69 13.60 -16.72
N GLY A 78 -3.57 14.87 -17.09
CA GLY A 78 -2.27 15.48 -17.43
C GLY A 78 -1.21 15.40 -16.31
N LEU A 79 -1.62 15.41 -15.05
CA LEU A 79 -0.71 15.62 -13.90
C LEU A 79 -0.63 14.44 -12.93
N TYR A 80 -1.57 13.51 -12.99
CA TYR A 80 -1.84 12.48 -12.02
C TYR A 80 -2.32 11.18 -12.67
N LYS A 81 -2.01 10.07 -12.01
CA LYS A 81 -2.65 8.77 -12.22
C LYS A 81 -3.42 8.40 -10.97
N TRP A 82 -4.60 7.85 -11.16
CA TRP A 82 -5.42 7.30 -10.09
C TRP A 82 -5.35 5.79 -10.08
N TYR A 83 -5.06 5.26 -8.90
CA TYR A 83 -5.06 3.85 -8.61
C TYR A 83 -6.11 3.56 -7.54
N GLU A 84 -6.79 2.44 -7.68
CA GLU A 84 -7.57 1.85 -6.61
C GLU A 84 -6.73 0.78 -5.92
N VAL A 85 -6.50 0.97 -4.63
CA VAL A 85 -5.75 0.06 -3.76
C VAL A 85 -6.76 -0.75 -2.97
N VAL A 86 -6.71 -2.07 -3.13
CA VAL A 86 -7.51 -3.01 -2.33
C VAL A 86 -6.74 -3.29 -1.05
N MET A 87 -7.34 -2.94 0.08
CA MET A 87 -6.81 -3.20 1.41
C MET A 87 -7.77 -4.06 2.22
N VAL A 88 -7.22 -4.75 3.21
CA VAL A 88 -7.94 -5.64 4.09
C VAL A 88 -7.57 -5.37 5.54
N ASP A 89 -8.53 -5.45 6.45
CA ASP A 89 -8.29 -5.43 7.89
C ASP A 89 -7.95 -6.85 8.39
N PRO A 90 -6.69 -7.11 8.80
CA PRO A 90 -6.29 -8.42 9.28
C PRO A 90 -6.93 -8.82 10.62
N TYR A 91 -7.45 -7.87 11.39
CA TYR A 91 -8.03 -8.14 12.71
C TYR A 91 -9.53 -8.47 12.66
N HIS A 92 -10.16 -8.31 11.50
CA HIS A 92 -11.60 -8.53 11.35
C HIS A 92 -11.93 -10.03 11.31
N PRO A 93 -12.91 -10.54 12.08
CA PRO A 93 -13.27 -11.97 12.12
C PRO A 93 -13.60 -12.56 10.75
N SER A 94 -14.36 -11.83 9.93
CA SER A 94 -14.70 -12.23 8.55
C SER A 94 -13.48 -12.42 7.65
N ILE A 95 -12.34 -11.79 7.96
CA ILE A 95 -11.08 -11.96 7.21
C ILE A 95 -10.31 -13.13 7.78
N LEU A 96 -10.18 -13.22 9.11
CA LEU A 96 -9.46 -14.31 9.78
C LEU A 96 -10.05 -15.69 9.49
N ASN A 97 -11.37 -15.78 9.34
CA ASN A 97 -12.07 -17.03 9.06
C ASN A 97 -12.07 -17.41 7.57
N ASP A 98 -11.58 -16.55 6.68
CA ASP A 98 -11.59 -16.82 5.23
C ASP A 98 -10.30 -17.49 4.78
N LYS A 99 -10.43 -18.73 4.29
CA LYS A 99 -9.32 -19.58 3.84
C LYS A 99 -8.75 -19.18 2.48
N GLU A 100 -9.51 -18.44 1.66
CA GLU A 100 -9.07 -18.05 0.32
C GLU A 100 -8.19 -16.79 0.35
N ILE A 101 -8.21 -16.02 1.44
CA ILE A 101 -7.38 -14.82 1.57
C ILE A 101 -5.99 -15.23 2.04
N GLN A 102 -5.01 -15.04 1.17
CA GLN A 102 -3.61 -15.29 1.50
C GLN A 102 -2.98 -14.02 2.06
N LEU A 103 -2.85 -13.97 3.39
CA LEU A 103 -2.05 -12.96 4.08
C LEU A 103 -0.65 -13.52 4.38
N PRO A 104 0.41 -12.69 4.41
CA PRO A 104 1.75 -13.15 4.77
C PRO A 104 1.79 -13.73 6.18
N ASP A 105 2.47 -14.86 6.36
CA ASP A 105 2.61 -15.55 7.65
C ASP A 105 3.11 -14.64 8.80
N PRO A 106 4.15 -13.78 8.61
CA PRO A 106 4.61 -12.90 9.69
C PRO A 106 3.53 -11.91 10.19
N LEU A 107 2.60 -11.54 9.31
CA LEU A 107 1.49 -10.66 9.65
C LEU A 107 0.43 -11.43 10.44
N LEU A 108 0.05 -12.63 9.99
CA LEU A 108 -0.90 -13.50 10.67
C LEU A 108 -0.43 -13.84 12.09
N ARG A 109 0.84 -14.26 12.25
CA ARG A 109 1.43 -14.59 13.55
C ARG A 109 1.39 -13.39 14.51
N ARG A 110 1.65 -12.17 14.01
CA ARG A 110 1.56 -10.94 14.80
C ARG A 110 0.14 -10.66 15.25
N VAL A 111 -0.83 -10.82 14.36
CA VAL A 111 -2.25 -10.60 14.63
C VAL A 111 -2.74 -11.59 15.70
N GLN A 112 -2.47 -12.88 15.52
CA GLN A 112 -2.83 -13.94 16.48
C GLN A 112 -2.25 -13.66 17.87
N LYS A 113 -0.96 -13.31 17.96
CA LYS A 113 -0.32 -12.96 19.24
C LYS A 113 -1.01 -11.78 19.94
N LYS A 114 -1.42 -10.76 19.17
CA LYS A 114 -2.09 -9.56 19.71
C LYS A 114 -3.52 -9.88 20.17
N LEU A 115 -4.24 -10.73 19.45
CA LEU A 115 -5.58 -11.20 19.83
C LEU A 115 -5.54 -12.06 21.10
N ALA A 116 -4.61 -13.01 21.19
CA ALA A 116 -4.42 -13.85 22.38
C ALA A 116 -4.15 -13.00 23.63
N LYS A 117 -3.26 -12.01 23.54
CA LYS A 117 -2.97 -11.06 24.63
C LYS A 117 -4.17 -10.20 25.02
N LYS A 118 -5.09 -9.91 24.09
CA LYS A 118 -6.31 -9.15 24.37
C LYS A 118 -7.35 -10.01 25.08
N GLY A 119 -7.43 -11.30 24.74
CA GLY A 119 -8.28 -12.28 25.42
C GLY A 119 -7.88 -12.49 26.87
N SER A 120 -6.59 -12.69 27.14
CA SER A 120 -6.06 -12.93 28.50
C SER A 120 -6.17 -11.75 29.46
N LYS A 121 -6.47 -10.53 28.96
CA LYS A 121 -6.69 -9.33 29.77
C LYS A 121 -8.17 -9.09 30.12
N LYS A 122 -9.08 -9.80 29.46
CA LYS A 122 -10.53 -9.66 29.65
C LYS A 122 -11.10 -10.73 30.59
N SER A 123 -10.39 -11.84 30.76
CA SER A 123 -10.55 -12.82 31.83
C SER A 123 -9.87 -12.35 33.10
#